data_AF-A0AAP0NKF6-F1
#
_entry.id   AF-A0AAP0NKF6-F1
#
_cell.length_a   1.000
_cell.length_b   1.000
_cell.length_c   1.000
_cell.angle_alpha   90.00
_cell.angle_beta   90.00
_cell.angle_gamma   90.00
#
_symmetry.space_group_name_H-M   'P 1'
#
loop_
_entity.id
_entity.type
_entity.pdbx_description
1 polymer ?
#
loop_
_entity_poly.entity_id
_entity_poly.type
_entity_poly.pdbx_seq_one_letter_code
_entity_poly.pdbx_strand_id
1 'polypeptide(L)' 'MDELLGKRTPLNYYEGKNSKIDWIMQEYILAPPQDHRTPNKFEDYALCKIYQKGSKASTKDKSSTK' A
#
# COMPACT_ATOMS: atom_id res chain seq x y z
N MET A 1 -26.13 -0.13 4.95
CA MET A 1 -25.12 -1.08 5.46
C MET A 1 -23.91 -0.85 4.59
N ASP A 2 -22.79 -0.41 5.18
CA ASP A 2 -21.56 -0.24 4.41
C ASP A 2 -20.99 -1.62 4.07
N GLU A 3 -20.72 -1.86 2.80
CA GLU A 3 -20.14 -3.12 2.32
C GLU A 3 -18.63 -3.14 2.60
N LEU A 4 -18.14 -4.20 3.24
CA LEU A 4 -16.71 -4.39 3.47
C LEU A 4 -16.03 -4.82 2.16
N LEU A 5 -15.34 -3.88 1.51
CA LEU A 5 -14.63 -4.15 0.24
C LEU A 5 -13.27 -4.82 0.42
N GLY A 6 -12.64 -4.67 1.59
CA GLY A 6 -11.30 -5.20 1.83
C GLY A 6 -10.63 -4.71 3.10
N LYS A 7 -9.36 -5.10 3.25
CA LYS A 7 -8.52 -4.80 4.42
C LYS A 7 -7.29 -4.00 4.00
N ARG A 8 -6.88 -3.04 4.84
CA ARG A 8 -5.61 -2.32 4.73
C ARG A 8 -4.68 -2.69 5.89
N THR A 9 -3.45 -3.12 5.58
CA THR A 9 -2.43 -3.50 6.58
C THR A 9 -1.16 -2.66 6.39
N PRO A 10 -0.72 -1.86 7.40
CA PRO A 10 0.56 -1.16 7.35
C PRO A 10 1.71 -2.07 7.76
N LEU A 11 2.80 -2.04 7.01
CA LEU A 11 4.02 -2.82 7.19
C LEU A 11 5.23 -1.87 7.22
N ASN A 12 6.20 -2.15 8.09
CA ASN A 12 7.47 -1.41 8.12
C ASN A 12 8.58 -2.31 7.59
N TYR A 13 9.50 -1.74 6.82
CA TYR A 13 10.69 -2.45 6.39
C TYR A 13 11.77 -2.42 7.47
N TYR A 14 12.41 -3.56 7.69
CA TYR A 14 13.57 -3.70 8.56
C TYR A 14 14.73 -4.27 7.76
N GLU A 15 15.89 -3.64 7.87
CA GLU A 15 17.15 -4.16 7.35
C GLU A 15 17.87 -4.95 8.45
N GLY A 16 18.23 -6.19 8.14
CA GLY A 16 18.78 -7.11 9.14
C GLY A 16 17.78 -7.40 10.28
N LYS A 17 18.29 -7.78 11.46
CA LYS A 17 17.44 -8.23 12.57
C LYS A 17 16.66 -7.10 13.24
N ASN A 18 17.19 -5.87 13.30
CA ASN A 18 16.65 -4.81 14.16
C ASN A 18 16.76 -3.38 13.59
N SER A 19 17.23 -3.18 12.35
CA SER A 19 17.36 -1.82 11.79
C SER A 19 16.06 -1.42 11.11
N LYS A 20 15.16 -0.74 11.82
CA LYS A 20 13.95 -0.19 11.23
C LYS A 20 14.31 0.94 10.27
N ILE A 21 13.90 0.83 9.01
CA ILE A 21 14.06 1.91 8.03
C ILE A 21 12.70 2.58 7.81
N ASP A 22 12.71 3.86 7.45
CA ASP A 22 11.51 4.67 7.20
C ASP A 22 10.69 4.26 5.96
N TRP A 23 11.03 3.14 5.33
CA TRP A 23 10.20 2.54 4.28
C TRP A 23 8.95 1.90 4.89
N ILE A 24 7.80 2.36 4.41
CA ILE A 24 6.48 1.87 4.80
C ILE A 24 5.81 1.29 3.55
N MET A 25 5.18 0.14 3.73
CA MET A 25 4.25 -0.45 2.78
C MET A 25 2.85 -0.43 3.39
N GLN A 26 1.85 -0.06 2.60
CA GLN A 26 0.46 -0.32 2.90
C GLN A 26 -0.05 -1.34 1.92
N GLU A 27 -0.42 -2.50 2.43
CA GLU A 27 -1.02 -3.60 1.68
C GLU A 27 -2.55 -3.46 1.72
N TYR A 28 -3.18 -3.63 0.57
CA TYR A 28 -4.63 -3.60 0.39
C TYR A 28 -5.06 -4.92 -0.27
N ILE A 29 -5.92 -5.67 0.42
CA ILE A 29 -6.44 -6.96 -0.06
C ILE A 29 -7.97 -6.89 -0.09
N LEU A 30 -8.59 -7.41 -1.15
CA LEU A 30 -10.04 -7.49 -1.26
C LEU A 30 -10.61 -8.47 -0.23
N ALA A 31 -11.82 -8.19 0.26
CA ALA A 31 -12.51 -9.15 1.10
C ALA A 31 -12.83 -10.41 0.27
N PRO A 32 -12.70 -11.62 0.83
CA PRO A 32 -13.12 -12.81 0.11
C PRO A 32 -14.60 -12.68 -0.26
N PRO A 33 -14.99 -13.09 -1.47
CA PRO A 33 -16.39 -13.02 -1.88
C PRO A 33 -17.25 -13.83 -0.90
N GLN A 34 -18.37 -13.25 -0.47
CA GLN A 34 -19.30 -13.96 0.42
C GLN A 34 -20.04 -15.11 -0.29
N ASP A 35 -20.01 -15.13 -1.62
CA ASP A 35 -20.65 -16.15 -2.44
C ASP A 35 -19.59 -17.08 -3.06
N HIS A 36 -19.58 -18.34 -2.63
CA HIS A 36 -18.60 -19.38 -3.01
C HIS A 36 -18.72 -19.86 -4.47
N ARG A 37 -19.50 -19.19 -5.30
CA ARG A 37 -19.92 -19.69 -6.63
C ARG A 37 -19.00 -19.29 -7.78
N THR A 38 -18.05 -18.37 -7.56
CA THR A 38 -17.10 -17.97 -8.60
C THR A 38 -15.68 -17.98 -8.06
N PRO A 39 -14.74 -18.75 -8.67
CA PRO A 39 -13.33 -18.64 -8.34
C PRO A 39 -12.86 -17.24 -8.75
N ASN A 40 -12.61 -16.41 -7.75
CA ASN A 40 -12.32 -15.01 -7.98
C ASN A 40 -10.82 -14.88 -8.28
N LYS A 41 -10.48 -14.67 -9.57
CA LYS A 41 -9.09 -14.58 -10.07
C LYS A 41 -8.23 -13.49 -9.42
N PHE A 42 -8.85 -12.64 -8.59
CA PHE A 42 -8.20 -11.56 -7.84
C PHE A 42 -7.83 -11.93 -6.39
N GLU A 43 -8.14 -13.15 -5.92
CA GLU A 43 -7.79 -13.60 -4.56
C GLU A 43 -6.27 -13.66 -4.31
N ASP A 44 -5.47 -13.77 -5.37
CA ASP A 44 -4.01 -13.93 -5.28
C ASP A 44 -3.22 -12.61 -5.36
N TYR A 45 -3.89 -11.47 -5.51
CA TYR A 45 -3.22 -10.18 -5.68
C TYR A 45 -3.52 -9.20 -4.54
N ALA A 46 -2.48 -8.47 -4.14
CA ALA A 46 -2.59 -7.32 -3.25
C ALA A 46 -2.14 -6.05 -3.97
N LEU A 47 -2.81 -4.93 -3.68
CA LEU A 47 -2.33 -3.61 -4.08
C LEU A 47 -1.43 -3.08 -2.97
N CYS A 48 -0.19 -2.68 -3.30
CA CYS A 48 0.76 -2.17 -2.33
C CYS A 48 1.13 -0.72 -2.64
N LYS A 49 0.97 0.17 -1.65
CA LYS A 49 1.53 1.52 -1.68
C LYS A 49 2.82 1.55 -0.88
N ILE A 50 3.94 1.84 -1.54
CA ILE A 50 5.26 1.94 -0.91
C ILE A 50 5.68 3.40 -0.87
N TYR A 51 6.14 3.88 0.28
CA TYR A 51 6.64 5.24 0.46
C TYR A 51 7.66 5.31 1.58
N GLN A 52 8.52 6.33 1.54
CA GLN A 52 9.49 6.59 2.59
C GLN A 52 8.98 7.72 3.50
N LYS A 53 8.87 7.46 4.79
CA LYS A 53 8.52 8.46 5.79
C LYS A 53 9.60 9.55 5.81
N GLY A 54 9.20 10.81 5.75
CA GLY A 54 10.14 11.94 5.73
C GLY A 54 10.66 12.34 4.35
N SER A 55 10.36 11.57 3.28
CA SER A 55 10.50 12.06 1.91
C SER A 55 9.40 13.10 1.66
N LYS A 56 9.68 14.36 2.01
CA LYS A 56 9.00 15.47 1.33
C LYS A 56 9.43 15.34 -0.11
N ALA A 57 8.52 14.84 -0.97
CA ALA A 57 8.69 14.96 -2.40
C ALA A 57 9.10 16.40 -2.67
N SER A 58 10.32 16.61 -3.14
CA SER A 58 10.75 17.89 -3.63
C SER A 58 9.93 18.14 -4.88
N THR A 59 8.75 18.74 -4.72
CA THR A 59 8.14 19.55 -5.77
C THR A 59 9.17 20.62 -6.09
N LYS A 60 10.05 20.32 -7.05
CA LYS A 60 10.76 21.34 -7.81
C LYS A 60 9.69 22.02 -8.65
N ASP A 61 9.03 23.01 -8.07
CA ASP A 61 8.50 24.12 -8.83
C ASP A 61 9.69 24.76 -9.56
N LYS A 62 9.88 24.38 -10.82
CA LYS A 62 10.65 25.19 -11.75
C LYS A 62 9.69 26.16 -12.40
N SER A 63 9.41 27.26 -11.70
CA SER A 63 9.20 28.54 -12.40
C SER A 63 10.50 28.85 -13.14
N SER A 64 10.56 28.58 -14.44
CA SER A 64 11.56 29.19 -15.31
C SER A 64 10.91 30.34 -16.05
N THR A 65 10.95 31.50 -15.40
CA THR A 65 10.96 32.80 -16.07
C THR A 65 12.23 32.89 -16.91
N LYS A 66 12.09 33.11 -18.21
CA LYS A 66 12.99 33.99 -18.95
C LYS A 66 12.29 34.54 -20.19
#